data_AF-A0A849SEU7-F1
#
_entry.id   AF-A0A849SEU7-F1
#
_cell.length_a   1.000
_cell.length_b   1.000
_cell.length_c   1.000
_cell.angle_alpha   90.00
_cell.angle_beta   90.00
_cell.angle_gamma   90.00
#
_symmetry.space_group_name_H-M   'P 1'
#
loop_
_entity.id
_entity.type
_entity.pdbx_description
1 polymer ?
#
loop_
_entity_poly.entity_id
_entity_poly.type
_entity_poly.pdbx_seq_one_letter_code
_entity_poly.pdbx_strand_id
1 'polypeptide(L)'
;MPSTTQTFDYRPRLALQIGVTGHRELNVDAAGEAALLANISAVLQQLNIAYQALAQTAEAQAQYSPLAPLPPRLLSPLASGADSLAARAALANQFELHCPLPFPRAVYEADFNVDSLPVFTELWGKAERRLELDGVRTEEHKAYLAVGRFVLRHADILLAVWDEQDHKKTIEMSPGTEGVVAEALQVGLPVILINPGKPELIKCYDPRQEDSAWQVCDDSQMASLLRWRLLQPNTLAIEPRRWERCLGVEKHFCRAYFNHKAPKRTLMGTVYRTLFAWFGKHDFWPSSMIGQRYRADAECQWQTLAQSAQDKLALSPTTQQHFVRADSLASYYADRYRGTFVTTFTLGALAVLLALLGAPFEGFHGLEGLFSVFPEGLAQVFAIVFAWAELGIIVIIALLVWNGRVYNLHQRWVDFRLLAERLRHYAYLTPIGGVSHTAQSVFDGDDDQTFVLVDWLARALSRAEGIPKISFDADYRLAYRDFLLAAITDQADYHDRNHARNHRIAHTLHRLNLGLLIIIVAACLAHIYVHHWAVYTTFIAAVLPAVGAAVAGVLSQGEFERVAKRSKGMNKHLLLIFKKLDKNSGATVLELAEQAQRAIDTMSQELYDWRVIFRGKPLEQHA
;
A
#
# COMPACT_ATOMS: atom_id res chain seq x y z
N MET A 1 -22.88 27.27 6.28
CA MET A 1 -23.00 26.48 5.04
C MET A 1 -23.52 25.11 5.41
N PRO A 2 -24.57 24.59 4.76
CA PRO A 2 -25.12 23.29 5.13
C PRO A 2 -24.12 22.21 4.76
N SER A 3 -23.55 21.56 5.77
CA SER A 3 -22.62 20.45 5.66
C SER A 3 -23.39 19.15 5.37
N THR A 4 -23.85 18.97 4.13
CA THR A 4 -24.10 17.63 3.60
C THR A 4 -22.73 16.98 3.43
N THR A 5 -22.25 16.32 4.48
CA THR A 5 -21.02 15.51 4.42
C THR A 5 -21.36 14.30 3.56
N GLN A 6 -21.27 14.45 2.25
CA GLN A 6 -21.42 13.33 1.31
C GLN A 6 -20.36 12.31 1.72
N THR A 7 -20.80 11.18 2.28
CA THR A 7 -19.90 10.12 2.71
C THR A 7 -19.27 9.54 1.45
N PHE A 8 -18.00 9.85 1.23
CA PHE A 8 -17.24 9.28 0.12
C PHE A 8 -17.25 7.76 0.21
N ASP A 9 -17.65 7.09 -0.87
CA ASP A 9 -17.61 5.63 -0.96
C ASP A 9 -16.20 5.21 -1.39
N TYR A 10 -15.49 4.53 -0.49
CA TYR A 10 -14.13 4.06 -0.73
C TYR A 10 -14.09 2.76 -1.53
N ARG A 11 -15.23 2.20 -1.96
CA ARG A 11 -15.23 1.08 -2.89
C ARG A 11 -14.92 1.60 -4.30
N PRO A 12 -13.96 1.00 -5.03
CA PRO A 12 -13.67 1.41 -6.40
C PRO A 12 -14.89 1.16 -7.29
N ARG A 13 -15.00 1.88 -8.41
CA ARG A 13 -15.96 1.53 -9.47
C ARG A 13 -15.42 0.34 -10.24
N LEU A 14 -16.28 -0.61 -10.58
CA LEU A 14 -15.90 -1.76 -11.38
C LEU A 14 -15.51 -1.30 -12.80
N ALA A 15 -14.37 -1.76 -13.30
CA ALA A 15 -13.83 -1.42 -14.62
C ALA A 15 -12.99 -2.60 -15.16
N LEU A 16 -13.01 -2.78 -16.48
CA LEU A 16 -12.29 -3.83 -17.21
C LEU A 16 -11.43 -3.21 -18.31
N GLN A 17 -10.17 -3.63 -18.42
CA GLN A 17 -9.25 -3.20 -19.47
C GLN A 17 -8.73 -4.41 -20.25
N ILE A 18 -8.96 -4.42 -21.57
CA ILE A 18 -8.46 -5.45 -22.48
C ILE A 18 -7.35 -4.83 -23.33
N GLY A 19 -6.15 -5.40 -23.30
CA GLY A 19 -5.07 -5.04 -24.22
C GLY A 19 -5.20 -5.81 -25.53
N VAL A 20 -4.81 -5.22 -26.65
CA VAL A 20 -4.67 -5.95 -27.93
C VAL A 20 -3.23 -5.92 -28.42
N THR A 21 -2.81 -7.03 -29.03
CA THR A 21 -1.60 -7.12 -29.83
C THR A 21 -1.83 -8.04 -31.03
N GLY A 22 -1.22 -7.74 -32.17
CA GLY A 22 -1.27 -8.63 -33.32
C GLY A 22 -0.47 -8.15 -34.51
N HIS A 23 -0.47 -8.96 -35.57
CA HIS A 23 0.28 -8.67 -36.79
C HIS A 23 -0.29 -7.49 -37.57
N ARG A 24 0.60 -6.68 -38.14
CA ARG A 24 0.24 -5.58 -39.07
C ARG A 24 -0.25 -6.10 -40.42
N GLU A 25 0.34 -7.19 -40.86
CA GLU A 25 -0.01 -7.92 -42.07
C GLU A 25 -0.55 -9.29 -41.66
N LEU A 26 -1.84 -9.49 -41.88
CA LEU A 26 -2.55 -10.69 -41.40
C LEU A 26 -2.43 -11.88 -42.36
N ASN A 27 -1.94 -11.66 -43.59
CA ASN A 27 -1.80 -12.66 -44.65
C ASN A 27 -3.09 -13.47 -44.93
N VAL A 28 -4.24 -12.80 -44.83
CA VAL A 28 -5.56 -13.35 -45.14
C VAL A 28 -6.22 -12.56 -46.27
N ASP A 29 -7.12 -13.19 -47.01
CA ASP A 29 -7.95 -12.51 -47.99
C ASP A 29 -9.09 -11.73 -47.31
N ALA A 30 -9.89 -11.01 -48.09
CA ALA A 30 -10.98 -10.18 -47.55
C ALA A 30 -12.04 -11.00 -46.79
N ALA A 31 -12.27 -12.25 -47.19
CA ALA A 31 -13.17 -13.16 -46.49
C ALA A 31 -12.60 -13.59 -45.13
N GLY A 32 -11.31 -13.91 -45.08
CA GLY A 32 -10.59 -14.20 -43.85
C GLY A 32 -10.51 -13.01 -42.89
N GLU A 33 -10.31 -11.78 -43.40
CA GLU A 33 -10.35 -10.57 -42.57
C GLU A 33 -11.73 -10.34 -41.97
N ALA A 34 -12.81 -10.55 -42.75
CA ALA A 34 -14.18 -10.45 -42.25
C ALA A 34 -14.49 -11.53 -41.21
N ALA A 35 -14.03 -12.77 -41.41
CA ALA A 35 -14.17 -13.85 -40.44
C ALA A 35 -13.41 -13.55 -39.15
N LEU A 36 -12.18 -13.03 -39.25
CA LEU A 36 -11.39 -12.62 -38.11
C LEU A 36 -12.05 -11.48 -37.33
N LEU A 37 -12.58 -10.47 -38.02
CA LEU A 37 -13.35 -9.38 -37.39
C LEU A 37 -14.58 -9.93 -36.64
N ALA A 38 -15.32 -10.85 -37.25
CA ALA A 38 -16.48 -11.47 -36.63
C ALA A 38 -16.10 -12.24 -35.35
N ASN A 39 -15.02 -13.02 -35.38
CA ASN A 39 -14.54 -13.77 -34.22
C ASN A 39 -13.99 -12.85 -33.11
N ILE A 40 -13.22 -11.81 -33.46
CA ILE A 40 -12.80 -10.78 -32.49
C ILE A 40 -14.02 -10.11 -31.84
N SER A 41 -15.01 -9.73 -32.65
CA SER A 41 -16.26 -9.15 -32.15
C SER A 41 -17.00 -10.10 -31.23
N ALA A 42 -17.09 -11.39 -31.57
CA ALA A 42 -17.73 -12.40 -30.72
C ALA A 42 -17.02 -12.52 -29.35
N VAL A 43 -15.68 -12.59 -29.32
CA VAL A 43 -14.91 -12.63 -28.07
C VAL A 43 -15.17 -11.39 -27.21
N LEU A 44 -15.10 -10.20 -27.80
CA LEU A 44 -15.34 -8.95 -27.06
C LEU A 44 -16.78 -8.84 -26.56
N GLN A 45 -17.75 -9.32 -27.34
CA GLN A 45 -19.15 -9.40 -26.94
C GLN A 45 -19.32 -10.31 -25.72
N GLN A 46 -18.74 -11.52 -25.75
CA GLN A 46 -18.84 -12.47 -24.64
C GLN A 46 -18.16 -11.95 -23.37
N LEU A 47 -17.00 -11.31 -23.51
CA LEU A 47 -16.34 -10.65 -22.39
C LEU A 47 -17.19 -9.53 -21.78
N ASN A 48 -17.88 -8.73 -22.61
CA ASN A 48 -18.79 -7.70 -22.11
C ASN A 48 -20.00 -8.32 -21.39
N ILE A 49 -20.61 -9.37 -21.94
CA ILE A 49 -21.72 -10.09 -21.29
C ILE A 49 -21.28 -10.64 -19.92
N ALA A 50 -20.15 -11.33 -19.85
CA ALA A 50 -19.60 -11.87 -18.62
C ALA A 50 -19.24 -10.77 -17.61
N TYR A 51 -18.69 -9.64 -18.08
CA TYR A 51 -18.40 -8.47 -17.26
C TYR A 51 -19.66 -7.85 -16.63
N GLN A 52 -20.73 -7.67 -17.41
CA GLN A 52 -22.00 -7.17 -16.91
C GLN A 52 -22.65 -8.16 -15.93
N ALA A 53 -22.59 -9.47 -16.23
CA ALA A 53 -23.11 -10.50 -15.33
C ALA A 53 -22.35 -10.51 -14.00
N LEU A 54 -21.01 -10.39 -14.03
CA LEU A 54 -20.17 -10.28 -12.84
C LEU A 54 -20.57 -9.09 -11.98
N ALA A 55 -20.85 -7.93 -12.58
CA ALA A 55 -21.27 -6.73 -11.86
C ALA A 55 -22.56 -6.92 -11.03
N GLN A 56 -23.44 -7.85 -11.43
CA GLN A 56 -24.70 -8.17 -10.74
C GLN A 56 -24.54 -9.21 -9.62
N THR A 57 -23.38 -9.84 -9.50
CA THR A 57 -23.13 -10.83 -8.43
C THR A 57 -23.07 -10.18 -7.05
N ALA A 58 -23.48 -10.93 -6.02
CA ALA A 58 -23.42 -10.47 -4.63
C ALA A 58 -21.97 -10.18 -4.20
N GLU A 59 -21.01 -10.95 -4.71
CA GLU A 59 -19.58 -10.78 -4.45
C GLU A 59 -19.07 -9.45 -5.00
N ALA A 60 -19.43 -9.09 -6.24
CA ALA A 60 -19.04 -7.81 -6.83
C ALA A 60 -19.68 -6.62 -6.08
N GLN A 61 -20.97 -6.72 -5.75
CA GLN A 61 -21.69 -5.67 -5.01
C GLN A 61 -21.14 -5.42 -3.59
N ALA A 62 -20.51 -6.44 -2.98
CA ALA A 62 -19.84 -6.31 -1.69
C ALA A 62 -18.48 -5.60 -1.79
N GLN A 63 -17.81 -5.66 -2.95
CA GLN A 63 -16.43 -5.21 -3.14
C GLN A 63 -16.32 -3.87 -3.90
N TYR A 64 -17.28 -3.58 -4.78
CA TYR A 64 -17.30 -2.42 -5.66
C TYR A 64 -18.37 -1.41 -5.28
N SER A 65 -18.22 -0.19 -5.78
CA SER A 65 -19.19 0.90 -5.65
C SER A 65 -20.56 0.46 -6.20
N PRO A 66 -21.69 0.88 -5.58
CA PRO A 66 -23.02 0.57 -6.08
C PRO A 66 -23.38 1.36 -7.36
N LEU A 67 -22.51 2.28 -7.79
CA LEU A 67 -22.64 2.94 -9.08
C LEU A 67 -22.49 1.91 -10.22
N ALA A 68 -23.13 2.19 -11.35
CA ALA A 68 -23.00 1.35 -12.53
C ALA A 68 -21.52 1.13 -12.92
N PRO A 69 -21.17 -0.09 -13.36
CA PRO A 69 -19.83 -0.40 -13.86
C PRO A 69 -19.44 0.58 -14.98
N LEU A 70 -18.15 0.88 -15.07
CA LEU A 70 -17.63 1.67 -16.20
C LEU A 70 -17.71 0.84 -17.48
N PRO A 71 -17.85 1.48 -18.67
CA PRO A 71 -17.73 0.75 -19.92
C PRO A 71 -16.39 -0.01 -19.98
N PRO A 72 -16.37 -1.24 -20.51
CA PRO A 72 -15.11 -1.95 -20.69
C PRO A 72 -14.25 -1.21 -21.71
N ARG A 73 -12.93 -1.29 -21.56
CA ARG A 73 -11.96 -0.51 -22.36
C ARG A 73 -11.09 -1.40 -23.20
N LEU A 74 -10.87 -1.03 -24.46
CA LEU A 74 -9.84 -1.62 -25.31
C LEU A 74 -8.61 -0.70 -25.35
N LEU A 75 -7.46 -1.23 -24.95
CA LEU A 75 -6.14 -0.60 -25.04
C LEU A 75 -5.47 -1.08 -26.33
N SER A 76 -5.31 -0.17 -27.30
CA SER A 76 -4.77 -0.50 -28.61
C SER A 76 -3.79 0.58 -29.09
N PRO A 77 -2.55 0.23 -29.46
CA PRO A 77 -1.63 1.12 -30.16
C PRO A 77 -2.11 1.58 -31.54
N LEU A 78 -3.23 1.04 -32.04
CA LEU A 78 -3.84 1.33 -33.34
C LEU A 78 -2.92 1.04 -34.53
N ALA A 79 -2.07 0.03 -34.44
CA ALA A 79 -1.37 -0.45 -35.62
C ALA A 79 -2.35 -0.92 -36.72
N SER A 80 -1.89 -0.95 -37.97
CA SER A 80 -2.67 -1.58 -39.05
C SER A 80 -2.92 -3.07 -38.76
N GLY A 81 -3.90 -3.67 -39.43
CA GLY A 81 -4.20 -5.10 -39.25
C GLY A 81 -4.97 -5.38 -37.94
N ALA A 82 -4.44 -6.27 -37.10
CA ALA A 82 -5.12 -6.80 -35.92
C ALA A 82 -5.65 -5.71 -34.96
N ASP A 83 -4.81 -4.73 -34.61
CA ASP A 83 -5.16 -3.64 -33.70
C ASP A 83 -6.36 -2.84 -34.22
N SER A 84 -6.36 -2.50 -35.51
CA SER A 84 -7.46 -1.77 -36.15
C SER A 84 -8.77 -2.58 -36.21
N LEU A 85 -8.68 -3.90 -36.45
CA LEU A 85 -9.84 -4.79 -36.43
C LEU A 85 -10.45 -4.88 -35.02
N ALA A 86 -9.61 -5.08 -34.01
CA ALA A 86 -10.04 -5.12 -32.62
C ALA A 86 -10.65 -3.80 -32.17
N ALA A 87 -10.08 -2.65 -32.57
CA ALA A 87 -10.64 -1.34 -32.25
C ALA A 87 -12.03 -1.13 -32.87
N ARG A 88 -12.24 -1.56 -34.13
CA ARG A 88 -13.57 -1.54 -34.77
C ARG A 88 -14.57 -2.43 -34.03
N ALA A 89 -14.17 -3.66 -33.73
CA ALA A 89 -15.01 -4.61 -33.01
C ALA A 89 -15.36 -4.12 -31.59
N ALA A 90 -14.41 -3.51 -30.88
CA ALA A 90 -14.62 -2.96 -29.56
C ALA A 90 -15.67 -1.83 -29.56
N LEU A 91 -15.55 -0.87 -30.48
CA LEU A 91 -16.53 0.22 -30.62
C LEU A 91 -17.94 -0.32 -30.92
N ALA A 92 -18.05 -1.35 -31.78
CA ALA A 92 -19.33 -2.00 -32.07
C ALA A 92 -19.95 -2.70 -30.84
N ASN A 93 -19.12 -3.15 -29.90
CA ASN A 93 -19.52 -3.82 -28.65
C ASN A 93 -19.57 -2.86 -27.44
N GLN A 94 -19.65 -1.55 -27.67
CA GLN A 94 -19.78 -0.50 -26.65
C GLN A 94 -18.56 -0.37 -25.70
N PHE A 95 -17.36 -0.72 -26.18
CA PHE A 95 -16.14 -0.47 -25.45
C PHE A 95 -15.67 0.98 -25.65
N GLU A 96 -15.04 1.54 -24.63
CA GLU A 96 -14.24 2.75 -24.74
C GLU A 96 -12.88 2.42 -25.39
N LEU A 97 -12.48 3.20 -26.39
CA LEU A 97 -11.19 3.02 -27.05
C LEU A 97 -10.12 3.92 -26.42
N HIS A 98 -9.04 3.30 -25.95
CA HIS A 98 -7.89 3.95 -25.32
C HIS A 98 -6.62 3.68 -26.13
N CYS A 99 -5.99 4.74 -26.65
CA CYS A 99 -4.93 4.62 -27.65
C CYS A 99 -3.59 5.18 -27.17
N PRO A 100 -2.71 4.34 -26.59
CA PRO A 100 -1.32 4.68 -26.38
C PRO A 100 -0.52 4.49 -27.67
N LEU A 101 0.04 5.56 -28.23
CA LEU A 101 0.90 5.51 -29.42
C LEU A 101 2.38 5.42 -29.02
N PRO A 102 3.22 4.70 -29.78
CA PRO A 102 4.66 4.62 -29.51
C PRO A 102 5.41 5.93 -29.77
N PHE A 103 4.88 6.80 -30.63
CA PHE A 103 5.46 8.09 -31.03
C PHE A 103 4.39 9.18 -30.97
N PRO A 104 4.78 10.47 -31.07
CA PRO A 104 3.84 11.52 -31.42
C PRO A 104 3.08 11.17 -32.69
N ARG A 105 1.79 11.53 -32.75
CA ARG A 105 0.89 11.14 -33.84
C ARG A 105 1.48 11.47 -35.22
N ALA A 106 2.03 12.68 -35.37
CA ALA A 106 2.61 13.15 -36.63
C ALA A 106 3.77 12.28 -37.14
N VAL A 107 4.48 11.60 -36.23
CA VAL A 107 5.55 10.65 -36.60
C VAL A 107 4.94 9.28 -36.90
N TYR A 108 3.94 8.86 -36.11
CA TYR A 108 3.33 7.55 -36.27
C TYR A 108 2.51 7.40 -37.57
N GLU A 109 1.90 8.49 -38.07
CA GLU A 109 1.17 8.49 -39.34
C GLU A 109 2.02 8.01 -40.54
N ALA A 110 3.36 8.15 -40.46
CA ALA A 110 4.28 7.65 -41.48
C ALA A 110 4.36 6.10 -41.56
N ASP A 111 3.84 5.38 -40.56
CA ASP A 111 3.78 3.91 -40.57
C ASP A 111 2.61 3.36 -41.39
N PHE A 112 1.68 4.22 -41.82
CA PHE A 112 0.45 3.82 -42.51
C PHE A 112 0.55 4.13 -44.00
N ASN A 113 0.04 3.20 -44.80
CA ASN A 113 -0.13 3.40 -46.24
C ASN A 113 -1.44 4.14 -46.56
N VAL A 114 -1.67 4.44 -47.84
CA VAL A 114 -2.83 5.21 -48.32
C VAL A 114 -4.18 4.60 -47.91
N ASP A 115 -4.25 3.28 -47.79
CA ASP A 115 -5.49 2.56 -47.46
C ASP A 115 -5.74 2.47 -45.95
N SER A 116 -4.67 2.38 -45.15
CA SER A 116 -4.76 2.21 -43.68
C SER A 116 -4.77 3.52 -42.90
N LEU A 117 -4.22 4.60 -43.44
CA LEU A 117 -4.19 5.92 -42.78
C LEU A 117 -5.60 6.52 -42.52
N PRO A 118 -6.58 6.42 -43.44
CA PRO A 118 -7.95 6.88 -43.16
C PRO A 118 -8.59 6.12 -42.01
N VAL A 119 -8.38 4.80 -41.93
CA VAL A 119 -8.89 3.95 -40.85
C VAL A 119 -8.27 4.35 -39.51
N PHE A 120 -6.95 4.54 -39.46
CA PHE A 120 -6.26 5.03 -38.27
C PHE A 120 -6.84 6.37 -37.81
N THR A 121 -6.99 7.32 -38.75
CA THR A 121 -7.51 8.66 -38.46
C THR A 121 -8.93 8.63 -37.90
N GLU A 122 -9.80 7.77 -38.46
CA GLU A 122 -11.17 7.58 -37.98
C GLU A 122 -11.18 7.00 -36.56
N LEU A 123 -10.44 5.92 -36.32
CA LEU A 123 -10.37 5.25 -35.01
C LEU A 123 -9.76 6.16 -33.94
N TRP A 124 -8.68 6.86 -34.27
CA TRP A 124 -8.10 7.88 -33.40
C TRP A 124 -9.13 8.97 -33.07
N GLY A 125 -9.91 9.40 -34.05
CA GLY A 125 -11.03 10.33 -33.90
C GLY A 125 -12.08 9.88 -32.88
N LYS A 126 -12.35 8.57 -32.81
CA LYS A 126 -13.31 7.94 -31.89
C LYS A 126 -12.71 7.54 -30.53
N ALA A 127 -11.39 7.61 -30.36
CA ALA A 127 -10.73 7.24 -29.11
C ALA A 127 -11.12 8.20 -27.98
N GLU A 128 -11.63 7.63 -26.87
CA GLU A 128 -11.99 8.37 -25.66
C GLU A 128 -10.74 8.90 -24.95
N ARG A 129 -9.64 8.13 -25.00
CA ARG A 129 -8.33 8.52 -24.46
C ARG A 129 -7.24 8.35 -25.49
N ARG A 130 -6.40 9.39 -25.61
CA ARG A 130 -5.27 9.47 -26.52
C ARG A 130 -4.03 9.75 -25.68
N LEU A 131 -3.02 8.91 -25.84
CA LEU A 131 -1.76 9.01 -25.14
C LEU A 131 -0.63 8.92 -26.17
N GLU A 132 0.19 9.96 -26.29
CA GLU A 132 1.32 9.98 -27.21
C GLU A 132 2.62 9.82 -26.40
N LEU A 133 3.28 8.67 -26.55
CA LEU A 133 4.61 8.44 -25.96
C LEU A 133 5.68 9.23 -26.72
N ASP A 134 6.80 9.48 -26.04
CA ASP A 134 7.92 10.29 -26.54
C ASP A 134 8.95 9.49 -27.34
N GLY A 135 8.54 8.37 -27.94
CA GLY A 135 9.43 7.56 -28.77
C GLY A 135 10.06 8.39 -29.89
N VAL A 136 11.30 8.06 -30.24
CA VAL A 136 12.03 8.69 -31.35
C VAL A 136 12.21 7.67 -32.46
N ARG A 137 12.01 8.09 -33.72
CA ARG A 137 12.06 7.17 -34.87
C ARG A 137 13.41 6.48 -35.04
N THR A 138 14.52 7.12 -34.64
CA THR A 138 15.86 6.52 -34.67
C THR A 138 16.03 5.34 -33.70
N GLU A 139 15.15 5.22 -32.70
CA GLU A 139 15.14 4.13 -31.72
C GLU A 139 13.78 3.39 -31.73
N GLU A 140 13.22 3.15 -32.92
CA GLU A 140 11.87 2.60 -33.08
C GLU A 140 11.61 1.32 -32.28
N HIS A 141 12.59 0.42 -32.18
CA HIS A 141 12.49 -0.80 -31.39
C HIS A 141 12.18 -0.52 -29.92
N LYS A 142 12.81 0.50 -29.31
CA LYS A 142 12.53 0.88 -27.92
C LYS A 142 11.16 1.52 -27.77
N ALA A 143 10.70 2.29 -28.76
CA ALA A 143 9.38 2.93 -28.74
C ALA A 143 8.25 1.89 -28.83
N TYR A 144 8.36 0.89 -29.72
CA TYR A 144 7.40 -0.20 -29.79
C TYR A 144 7.42 -1.10 -28.54
N LEU A 145 8.61 -1.36 -27.99
CA LEU A 145 8.76 -2.06 -26.71
C LEU A 145 8.05 -1.30 -25.57
N ALA A 146 8.23 0.02 -25.51
CA ALA A 146 7.63 0.87 -24.48
C ALA A 146 6.09 0.85 -24.55
N VAL A 147 5.51 0.97 -25.74
CA VAL A 147 4.05 0.92 -25.90
C VAL A 147 3.48 -0.48 -25.63
N GLY A 148 4.19 -1.55 -26.04
CA GLY A 148 3.79 -2.92 -25.73
C GLY A 148 3.74 -3.18 -24.22
N ARG A 149 4.83 -2.83 -23.51
CA ARG A 149 4.88 -2.89 -22.03
C ARG A 149 3.82 -2.03 -21.37
N PHE A 150 3.50 -0.87 -21.94
CA PHE A 150 2.42 -0.01 -21.45
C PHE A 150 1.07 -0.72 -21.54
N VAL A 151 0.75 -1.34 -22.69
CA VAL A 151 -0.48 -2.12 -22.87
C VAL A 151 -0.55 -3.27 -21.85
N LEU A 152 0.52 -4.06 -21.70
CA LEU A 152 0.56 -5.19 -20.76
C LEU A 152 0.32 -4.77 -19.30
N ARG A 153 0.89 -3.64 -18.87
CA ARG A 153 0.74 -3.13 -17.49
C ARG A 153 -0.70 -2.71 -17.17
N HIS A 154 -1.43 -2.20 -18.15
CA HIS A 154 -2.82 -1.74 -18.00
C HIS A 154 -3.87 -2.78 -18.38
N ALA A 155 -3.47 -3.89 -18.99
CA ALA A 155 -4.39 -4.96 -19.34
C ALA A 155 -4.75 -5.83 -18.13
N ASP A 156 -6.02 -6.22 -18.05
CA ASP A 156 -6.50 -7.32 -17.23
C ASP A 156 -6.44 -8.65 -17.99
N ILE A 157 -6.70 -8.59 -19.29
CA ILE A 157 -6.62 -9.69 -20.27
C ILE A 157 -5.97 -9.14 -21.54
N LEU A 158 -5.08 -9.91 -22.16
CA LEU A 158 -4.52 -9.62 -23.47
C LEU A 158 -5.29 -10.40 -24.55
N LEU A 159 -5.80 -9.71 -25.56
CA LEU A 159 -6.28 -10.31 -26.80
C LEU A 159 -5.13 -10.32 -27.82
N ALA A 160 -4.60 -11.49 -28.13
CA ALA A 160 -3.54 -11.70 -29.10
C ALA A 160 -4.13 -12.22 -30.42
N VAL A 161 -3.88 -11.51 -31.52
CA VAL A 161 -4.18 -11.98 -32.88
C VAL A 161 -2.86 -12.40 -33.52
N TRP A 162 -2.54 -13.68 -33.37
CA TRP A 162 -1.18 -14.19 -33.55
C TRP A 162 -1.16 -15.64 -34.04
N ASP A 163 -0.18 -15.96 -34.87
CA ASP A 163 -0.07 -17.22 -35.62
C ASP A 163 0.71 -18.33 -34.89
N GLU A 164 1.00 -18.15 -33.60
CA GLU A 164 1.63 -19.16 -32.73
C GLU A 164 3.07 -19.56 -33.11
N GLN A 165 3.82 -18.69 -33.79
CA GLN A 165 5.25 -18.92 -34.04
C GLN A 165 6.08 -18.91 -32.74
N ASP A 166 7.38 -19.26 -32.75
CA ASP A 166 8.16 -19.69 -31.56
C ASP A 166 8.08 -18.76 -30.30
N HIS A 167 7.23 -19.09 -29.31
CA HIS A 167 7.04 -18.30 -28.06
C HIS A 167 8.28 -18.22 -27.13
N LYS A 168 9.44 -18.76 -27.53
CA LYS A 168 10.68 -18.70 -26.75
C LYS A 168 11.36 -17.34 -26.76
N LYS A 169 10.95 -16.41 -27.64
CA LYS A 169 11.57 -15.08 -27.70
C LYS A 169 10.98 -14.13 -26.68
N THR A 170 11.84 -13.41 -25.96
CA THR A 170 11.39 -12.32 -25.08
C THR A 170 11.06 -11.07 -25.89
N ILE A 171 10.27 -10.15 -25.32
CA ILE A 171 9.99 -8.85 -25.95
C ILE A 171 11.26 -8.05 -26.30
N GLU A 172 12.35 -8.27 -25.56
CA GLU A 172 13.64 -7.63 -25.82
C GLU A 172 14.33 -8.22 -27.06
N MET A 173 14.10 -9.51 -27.33
CA MET A 173 14.59 -10.20 -28.52
C MET A 173 13.70 -9.96 -29.75
N SER A 174 12.39 -9.78 -29.55
CA SER A 174 11.40 -9.59 -30.61
C SER A 174 10.33 -8.58 -30.15
N PRO A 175 10.47 -7.28 -30.45
CA PRO A 175 9.52 -6.24 -30.01
C PRO A 175 8.11 -6.36 -30.64
N GLY A 176 7.91 -7.32 -31.55
CA GLY A 176 6.63 -7.59 -32.19
C GLY A 176 5.67 -8.41 -31.31
N THR A 177 4.59 -8.89 -31.92
CA THR A 177 3.51 -9.64 -31.24
C THR A 177 4.01 -10.84 -30.43
N GLU A 178 4.96 -11.60 -30.98
CA GLU A 178 5.58 -12.77 -30.33
C GLU A 178 6.18 -12.41 -28.96
N GLY A 179 6.96 -11.33 -28.89
CA GLY A 179 7.59 -10.93 -27.63
C GLY A 179 6.62 -10.30 -26.65
N VAL A 180 5.60 -9.57 -27.12
CA VAL A 180 4.51 -9.06 -26.26
C VAL A 180 3.75 -10.20 -25.62
N VAL A 181 3.42 -11.25 -26.39
CA VAL A 181 2.77 -12.46 -25.86
C VAL A 181 3.71 -13.15 -24.86
N ALA A 182 4.98 -13.36 -25.18
CA ALA A 182 5.92 -14.00 -24.26
C ALA A 182 6.08 -13.25 -22.93
N GLU A 183 6.16 -11.91 -22.95
CA GLU A 183 6.20 -11.11 -21.72
C GLU A 183 4.87 -11.20 -20.95
N ALA A 184 3.73 -11.21 -21.64
CA ALA A 184 2.42 -11.41 -21.01
C ALA A 184 2.34 -12.73 -20.23
N LEU A 185 2.83 -13.83 -20.83
CA LEU A 185 2.91 -15.13 -20.19
C LEU A 185 3.85 -15.09 -18.97
N GLN A 186 5.03 -14.47 -19.12
CA GLN A 186 6.02 -14.35 -18.04
C GLN A 186 5.48 -13.58 -16.83
N VAL A 187 4.65 -12.56 -17.03
CA VAL A 187 4.06 -11.76 -15.94
C VAL A 187 2.71 -12.31 -15.43
N GLY A 188 2.27 -13.48 -15.92
CA GLY A 188 1.03 -14.11 -15.51
C GLY A 188 -0.24 -13.34 -15.93
N LEU A 189 -0.20 -12.67 -17.08
CA LEU A 189 -1.38 -12.01 -17.67
C LEU A 189 -2.18 -13.05 -18.49
N PRO A 190 -3.50 -13.21 -18.27
CA PRO A 190 -4.32 -14.06 -19.13
C PRO A 190 -4.29 -13.59 -20.57
N VAL A 191 -4.12 -14.53 -21.49
CA VAL A 191 -4.09 -14.24 -22.93
C VAL A 191 -5.22 -15.00 -23.61
N ILE A 192 -6.04 -14.33 -24.40
CA ILE A 192 -6.97 -14.94 -25.35
C ILE A 192 -6.34 -14.80 -26.72
N LEU A 193 -6.19 -15.91 -27.43
CA LEU A 193 -5.50 -16.01 -28.70
C LEU A 193 -6.48 -16.37 -29.81
N ILE A 194 -6.40 -15.61 -30.90
CA ILE A 194 -7.08 -15.91 -32.17
C ILE A 194 -5.99 -16.03 -33.24
N ASN A 195 -5.89 -17.21 -33.85
CA ASN A 195 -4.96 -17.44 -34.94
C ASN A 195 -5.55 -16.90 -36.25
N PRO A 196 -4.91 -15.96 -36.97
CA PRO A 196 -5.43 -15.43 -38.24
C PRO A 196 -5.72 -16.52 -39.29
N GLY A 197 -4.94 -17.61 -39.30
CA GLY A 197 -5.12 -18.72 -40.24
C GLY A 197 -6.21 -19.72 -39.84
N LYS A 198 -6.70 -19.67 -38.59
CA LYS A 198 -7.77 -20.51 -38.04
C LYS A 198 -8.62 -19.70 -37.05
N PRO A 199 -9.32 -18.65 -37.51
CA PRO A 199 -9.95 -17.67 -36.62
C PRO A 199 -11.11 -18.28 -35.80
N GLU A 200 -11.64 -19.44 -36.20
CA GLU A 200 -12.65 -20.21 -35.49
C GLU A 200 -12.14 -20.90 -34.22
N LEU A 201 -10.83 -21.13 -34.09
CA LEU A 201 -10.23 -21.79 -32.94
C LEU A 201 -9.68 -20.76 -31.95
N ILE A 202 -10.52 -20.36 -31.01
CA ILE A 202 -10.14 -19.43 -29.94
C ILE A 202 -9.46 -20.23 -28.82
N LYS A 203 -8.25 -19.82 -28.44
CA LYS A 203 -7.51 -20.40 -27.32
C LYS A 203 -7.36 -19.39 -26.19
N CYS A 204 -7.15 -19.86 -24.97
CA CYS A 204 -6.69 -19.01 -23.88
C CYS A 204 -5.58 -19.65 -23.05
N TYR A 205 -4.75 -18.78 -22.50
CA TYR A 205 -3.76 -19.09 -21.49
C TYR A 205 -4.29 -18.62 -20.13
N ASP A 206 -4.42 -19.56 -19.21
CA ASP A 206 -4.83 -19.31 -17.83
C ASP A 206 -3.63 -19.48 -16.89
N PRO A 207 -3.10 -18.38 -16.32
CA PRO A 207 -1.91 -18.41 -15.46
C PRO A 207 -2.15 -19.14 -14.14
N ARG A 208 -3.40 -19.49 -13.81
CA ARG A 208 -3.74 -20.22 -12.57
C ARG A 208 -3.44 -21.72 -12.65
N GLN A 209 -3.27 -22.27 -13.84
CA GLN A 209 -3.07 -23.70 -14.04
C GLN A 209 -1.58 -24.06 -14.01
N GLU A 210 -1.23 -25.09 -13.26
CA GLU A 210 0.17 -25.53 -13.06
C GLU A 210 0.87 -25.86 -14.39
N ASP A 211 0.16 -26.48 -15.34
CA ASP A 211 0.73 -26.90 -16.62
C ASP A 211 0.89 -25.75 -17.64
N SER A 212 0.31 -24.57 -17.38
CA SER A 212 0.46 -23.38 -18.24
C SER A 212 0.19 -23.66 -19.74
N ALA A 213 -0.71 -24.60 -20.04
CA ALA A 213 -1.00 -25.01 -21.41
C ALA A 213 -2.11 -24.15 -22.04
N TRP A 214 -2.03 -23.93 -23.36
CA TRP A 214 -3.11 -23.31 -24.13
C TRP A 214 -4.31 -24.23 -24.22
N GLN A 215 -5.50 -23.72 -23.90
CA GLN A 215 -6.77 -24.46 -23.92
C GLN A 215 -7.76 -23.80 -24.87
N VAL A 216 -8.75 -24.55 -25.34
CA VAL A 216 -9.89 -23.98 -26.09
C VAL A 216 -10.66 -23.06 -25.16
N CYS A 217 -10.81 -21.79 -25.55
CA CYS A 217 -11.46 -20.77 -24.74
C CYS A 217 -12.95 -20.74 -25.01
N ASP A 218 -13.73 -21.23 -24.05
CA ASP A 218 -15.19 -21.10 -24.06
C ASP A 218 -15.68 -19.93 -23.18
N ASP A 219 -16.97 -19.62 -23.27
CA ASP A 219 -17.61 -18.53 -22.51
C ASP A 219 -17.41 -18.69 -20.98
N SER A 220 -17.36 -19.93 -20.49
CA SER A 220 -17.18 -20.22 -19.07
C SER A 220 -15.75 -19.93 -18.59
N GLN A 221 -14.75 -20.22 -19.43
CA GLN A 221 -13.37 -19.89 -19.17
C GLN A 221 -13.15 -18.38 -19.20
N MET A 222 -13.72 -17.67 -20.18
CA MET A 222 -13.69 -16.20 -20.23
C MET A 222 -14.29 -15.58 -18.96
N ALA A 223 -15.46 -16.05 -18.52
CA ALA A 223 -16.08 -15.59 -17.29
C ALA A 223 -15.24 -15.91 -16.04
N SER A 224 -14.61 -17.08 -16.01
CA SER A 224 -13.71 -17.50 -14.92
C SER A 224 -12.46 -16.62 -14.82
N LEU A 225 -11.85 -16.28 -15.96
CA LEU A 225 -10.70 -15.36 -16.03
C LEU A 225 -11.09 -13.95 -15.54
N LEU A 226 -12.22 -13.42 -16.00
CA LEU A 226 -12.73 -12.13 -15.53
C LEU A 226 -13.00 -12.12 -14.02
N ARG A 227 -13.66 -13.15 -13.50
CA ARG A 227 -13.94 -13.29 -12.07
C ARG A 227 -12.64 -13.28 -11.26
N TRP A 228 -11.61 -13.99 -11.71
CA TRP A 228 -10.30 -14.03 -11.04
C TRP A 228 -9.56 -12.70 -11.10
N ARG A 229 -9.56 -12.00 -12.25
CA ARG A 229 -8.85 -10.72 -12.40
C ARG A 229 -9.52 -9.56 -11.66
N LEU A 230 -10.86 -9.57 -11.62
CA LEU A 230 -11.64 -8.44 -11.13
C LEU A 230 -12.06 -8.61 -9.67
N LEU A 231 -12.32 -9.81 -9.16
CA LEU A 231 -12.68 -9.97 -7.74
C LEU A 231 -11.45 -10.09 -6.85
N GLN A 232 -11.62 -9.75 -5.58
CA GLN A 232 -10.64 -10.08 -4.54
C GLN A 232 -10.46 -11.61 -4.48
N PRO A 233 -9.22 -12.10 -4.23
CA PRO A 233 -9.01 -13.52 -3.91
C PRO A 233 -9.92 -13.93 -2.75
N ASN A 234 -10.41 -15.16 -2.79
CA ASN A 234 -11.58 -15.62 -2.04
C ASN A 234 -11.31 -15.75 -0.52
N THR A 235 -11.13 -14.63 0.19
CA THR A 235 -10.98 -14.57 1.66
C THR A 235 -12.31 -14.32 2.36
N LEU A 236 -13.44 -14.29 1.62
CA LEU A 236 -14.79 -14.14 2.18
C LEU A 236 -15.20 -15.32 3.10
N ALA A 237 -14.40 -16.38 3.20
CA ALA A 237 -14.69 -17.58 3.99
C ALA A 237 -14.30 -17.50 5.49
N ILE A 238 -13.61 -16.44 5.96
CA ILE A 238 -13.30 -16.33 7.40
C ILE A 238 -14.51 -15.75 8.13
N GLU A 239 -15.46 -16.62 8.50
CA GLU A 239 -16.57 -16.25 9.39
C GLU A 239 -16.03 -15.76 10.76
N PRO A 240 -16.38 -14.54 11.20
CA PRO A 240 -15.97 -14.06 12.53
C PRO A 240 -16.57 -14.94 13.62
N ARG A 241 -15.78 -15.24 14.67
CA ARG A 241 -16.26 -16.03 15.82
C ARG A 241 -17.46 -15.34 16.48
N ARG A 242 -18.33 -16.09 17.16
CA ARG A 242 -19.57 -15.56 17.77
C ARG A 242 -19.35 -14.34 18.66
N TRP A 243 -18.30 -14.34 19.49
CA TRP A 243 -17.98 -13.21 20.37
C TRP A 243 -17.38 -12.01 19.61
N GLU A 244 -16.71 -12.24 18.47
CA GLU A 244 -16.16 -11.19 17.61
C GLU A 244 -17.28 -10.41 16.90
N ARG A 245 -18.36 -11.12 16.50
CA ARG A 245 -19.59 -10.50 15.98
C ARG A 245 -20.26 -9.58 17.00
N CYS A 246 -20.34 -9.99 18.27
CA CYS A 246 -20.91 -9.17 19.34
C CYS A 246 -20.12 -7.87 19.60
N LEU A 247 -18.80 -7.88 19.34
CA LEU A 247 -17.93 -6.71 19.48
C LEU A 247 -17.83 -5.85 18.20
N GLY A 248 -18.47 -6.26 17.10
CA GLY A 248 -18.42 -5.56 15.82
C GLY A 248 -17.00 -5.51 15.21
N VAL A 249 -16.15 -6.50 15.50
CA VAL A 249 -14.77 -6.53 15.01
C VAL A 249 -14.74 -7.07 13.58
N GLU A 250 -14.55 -6.17 12.62
CA GLU A 250 -14.33 -6.56 11.22
C GLU A 250 -12.87 -7.00 11.01
N LYS A 251 -12.66 -8.27 10.64
CA LYS A 251 -11.32 -8.81 10.32
C LYS A 251 -10.96 -8.71 8.84
N HIS A 252 -11.96 -8.65 7.94
CA HIS A 252 -11.68 -8.51 6.51
C HIS A 252 -11.13 -7.11 6.23
N PHE A 253 -9.90 -7.02 5.71
CA PHE A 253 -9.18 -5.76 5.52
C PHE A 253 -10.01 -4.73 4.74
N CYS A 254 -10.55 -5.11 3.57
CA CYS A 254 -11.32 -4.20 2.73
C CYS A 254 -12.60 -3.71 3.41
N ARG A 255 -13.34 -4.60 4.09
CA ARG A 255 -14.57 -4.20 4.80
C ARG A 255 -14.23 -3.30 6.00
N ALA A 256 -13.16 -3.62 6.73
CA ALA A 256 -12.65 -2.81 7.82
C ALA A 256 -12.20 -1.43 7.33
N TYR A 257 -11.61 -1.34 6.14
CA TYR A 257 -11.17 -0.10 5.50
C TYR A 257 -12.35 0.75 5.00
N PHE A 258 -13.25 0.18 4.20
CA PHE A 258 -14.39 0.89 3.61
C PHE A 258 -15.37 1.39 4.68
N ASN A 259 -15.68 0.56 5.68
CA ASN A 259 -16.65 0.88 6.72
C ASN A 259 -16.03 1.58 7.94
N HIS A 260 -14.72 1.86 7.93
CA HIS A 260 -14.08 2.50 9.07
C HIS A 260 -14.69 3.88 9.36
N LYS A 261 -15.02 4.15 10.61
CA LYS A 261 -15.42 5.50 11.04
C LYS A 261 -14.19 6.41 11.10
N ALA A 262 -14.35 7.72 10.94
CA ALA A 262 -13.22 8.64 11.04
C ALA A 262 -12.45 8.44 12.38
N PRO A 263 -11.10 8.57 12.36
CA PRO A 263 -10.28 8.44 13.57
C PRO A 263 -10.83 9.31 14.71
N LYS A 264 -11.00 8.70 15.89
CA LYS A 264 -11.47 9.40 17.10
C LYS A 264 -10.31 9.65 18.06
N ARG A 265 -10.53 10.55 19.01
CA ARG A 265 -9.64 10.70 20.17
C ARG A 265 -9.52 9.37 20.91
N THR A 266 -8.29 8.98 21.25
CA THR A 266 -8.03 7.86 22.16
C THR A 266 -7.07 8.27 23.27
N LEU A 267 -7.32 7.76 24.48
CA LEU A 267 -6.44 7.98 25.63
C LEU A 267 -5.03 7.49 25.32
N MET A 268 -4.90 6.26 24.80
CA MET A 268 -3.61 5.64 24.46
C MET A 268 -2.81 6.46 23.43
N GLY A 269 -3.46 6.94 22.36
CA GLY A 269 -2.77 7.78 21.38
C GLY A 269 -2.30 9.12 21.96
N THR A 270 -3.02 9.65 22.96
CA THR A 270 -2.60 10.87 23.68
C THR A 270 -1.36 10.58 24.53
N VAL A 271 -1.37 9.49 25.32
CA VAL A 271 -0.23 9.08 26.18
C VAL A 271 1.05 8.90 25.37
N TYR A 272 0.96 8.23 24.23
CA TYR A 272 2.11 8.04 23.36
C TYR A 272 2.67 9.39 22.86
N ARG A 273 1.80 10.28 22.37
CA ARG A 273 2.20 11.57 21.82
C ARG A 273 2.76 12.53 22.87
N THR A 274 2.26 12.50 24.11
CA THR A 274 2.83 13.32 25.19
C THR A 274 4.24 12.86 25.55
N LEU A 275 4.47 11.55 25.64
CA LEU A 275 5.80 11.00 25.87
C LEU A 275 6.75 11.32 24.70
N PHE A 276 6.26 11.21 23.47
CA PHE A 276 7.03 11.61 22.29
C PHE A 276 7.34 13.10 22.24
N ALA A 277 6.44 13.98 22.68
CA ALA A 277 6.70 15.42 22.76
C ALA A 277 7.81 15.72 23.79
N TRP A 278 7.79 15.03 24.94
CA TRP A 278 8.74 15.26 26.03
C TRP A 278 10.17 14.80 25.69
N PHE A 279 10.32 13.63 25.07
CA PHE A 279 11.64 13.10 24.69
C PHE A 279 12.10 13.52 23.28
N GLY A 280 11.18 13.87 22.39
CA GLY A 280 11.44 14.15 20.97
C GLY A 280 11.55 15.63 20.58
N LYS A 281 11.18 16.56 21.49
CA LYS A 281 11.06 18.02 21.24
C LYS A 281 10.13 18.34 20.05
N HIS A 282 8.84 18.08 20.20
CA HIS A 282 7.83 18.46 19.20
C HIS A 282 6.64 19.16 19.88
N ASP A 283 5.86 19.90 19.10
CA ASP A 283 4.65 20.58 19.58
C ASP A 283 3.69 19.62 20.27
N PHE A 284 3.23 20.02 21.45
CA PHE A 284 2.18 19.31 22.17
C PHE A 284 0.87 19.38 21.37
N TRP A 285 0.20 18.24 21.19
CA TRP A 285 -1.09 18.20 20.50
C TRP A 285 -2.21 18.29 21.54
N PRO A 286 -3.04 19.35 21.54
CA PRO A 286 -4.22 19.39 22.39
C PRO A 286 -5.09 18.17 22.09
N SER A 287 -5.46 17.42 23.13
CA SER A 287 -6.13 16.12 22.99
C SER A 287 -7.47 16.19 22.23
N SER A 288 -8.09 17.36 22.14
CA SER A 288 -9.31 17.64 21.37
C SER A 288 -9.12 17.60 19.85
N MET A 289 -7.89 17.81 19.35
CA MET A 289 -7.60 17.94 17.91
C MET A 289 -7.01 16.67 17.27
N ILE A 290 -6.68 15.64 18.05
CA ILE A 290 -5.90 14.48 17.57
C ILE A 290 -6.57 13.78 16.36
N GLY A 291 -7.89 13.58 16.40
CA GLY A 291 -8.62 12.91 15.31
C GLY A 291 -8.62 13.69 13.98
N GLN A 292 -8.77 15.01 14.06
CA GLN A 292 -8.74 15.90 12.89
C GLN A 292 -7.30 16.11 12.36
N ARG A 293 -6.31 16.08 13.25
CA ARG A 293 -4.89 16.23 12.89
C ARG A 293 -4.35 15.08 12.06
N TYR A 294 -4.76 13.83 12.31
CA TYR A 294 -4.33 12.71 11.44
C TYR A 294 -4.68 12.97 9.98
N ARG A 295 -5.89 13.47 9.74
CA ARG A 295 -6.36 13.81 8.41
C ARG A 295 -5.65 15.05 7.86
N ALA A 296 -5.51 16.10 8.66
CA ALA A 296 -4.82 17.32 8.24
C ALA A 296 -3.35 17.07 7.86
N ASP A 297 -2.63 16.24 8.62
CA ASP A 297 -1.25 15.88 8.32
C ASP A 297 -1.15 15.10 7.00
N ALA A 298 -2.06 14.16 6.76
CA ALA A 298 -2.12 13.40 5.52
C ALA A 298 -2.53 14.29 4.31
N GLU A 299 -3.47 15.21 4.51
CA GLU A 299 -3.85 16.21 3.50
C GLU A 299 -2.69 17.16 3.19
N CYS A 300 -1.93 17.60 4.19
CA CYS A 300 -0.76 18.46 4.01
C CYS A 300 0.36 17.75 3.23
N GLN A 301 0.63 16.47 3.53
CA GLN A 301 1.57 15.66 2.75
C GLN A 301 1.14 15.58 1.28
N TRP A 302 -0.14 15.28 1.02
CA TRP A 302 -0.64 15.22 -0.35
C TRP A 302 -0.63 16.58 -1.05
N GLN A 303 -0.96 17.66 -0.35
CA GLN A 303 -0.91 19.01 -0.90
C GLN A 303 0.50 19.41 -1.30
N THR A 304 1.52 19.05 -0.51
CA THR A 304 2.93 19.29 -0.85
C THR A 304 3.30 18.57 -2.15
N LEU A 305 2.88 17.31 -2.27
CA LEU A 305 3.05 16.53 -3.50
C LEU A 305 2.30 17.18 -4.68
N ALA A 306 1.04 17.58 -4.50
CA ALA A 306 0.22 18.19 -5.54
C ALA A 306 0.76 19.55 -5.99
N GLN A 307 1.30 20.36 -5.07
CA GLN A 307 1.95 21.63 -5.41
C GLN A 307 3.19 21.41 -6.30
N SER A 308 3.98 20.37 -6.01
CA SER A 308 5.13 20.01 -6.85
C SER A 308 4.73 19.49 -8.24
N ALA A 309 3.50 18.99 -8.37
CA ALA A 309 2.97 18.44 -9.61
C ALA A 309 2.60 19.52 -10.64
N GLN A 310 2.46 20.78 -10.20
CA GLN A 310 1.95 21.90 -10.98
C GLN A 310 0.56 21.60 -11.59
N ASP A 311 -0.03 22.53 -12.34
CA ASP A 311 -1.29 22.29 -13.07
C ASP A 311 -1.12 21.33 -14.26
N LYS A 312 0.12 20.92 -14.57
CA LYS A 312 0.45 20.07 -15.73
C LYS A 312 0.27 18.57 -15.45
N LEU A 313 0.48 18.10 -14.22
CA LEU A 313 0.38 16.67 -13.90
C LEU A 313 -1.00 16.31 -13.33
N ALA A 314 -1.66 15.35 -13.96
CA ALA A 314 -2.97 14.87 -13.53
C ALA A 314 -2.84 13.92 -12.32
N LEU A 315 -2.95 14.45 -11.10
CA LEU A 315 -3.14 13.64 -9.91
C LEU A 315 -4.63 13.35 -9.68
N SER A 316 -4.97 12.10 -9.41
CA SER A 316 -6.35 11.69 -9.21
C SER A 316 -6.91 12.14 -7.84
N PRO A 317 -8.08 12.82 -7.81
CA PRO A 317 -8.79 13.13 -6.57
C PRO A 317 -9.21 11.87 -5.80
N THR A 318 -9.51 10.78 -6.50
CA THR A 318 -9.86 9.49 -5.89
C THR A 318 -8.65 8.94 -5.14
N THR A 319 -7.47 8.91 -5.78
CA THR A 319 -6.24 8.45 -5.14
C THR A 319 -5.90 9.31 -3.91
N GLN A 320 -6.09 10.64 -4.00
CA GLN A 320 -5.93 11.54 -2.85
C GLN A 320 -6.81 11.12 -1.66
N GLN A 321 -8.11 10.90 -1.89
CA GLN A 321 -9.05 10.56 -0.82
C GLN A 321 -8.69 9.22 -0.17
N HIS A 322 -8.29 8.24 -0.98
CA HIS A 322 -7.79 6.96 -0.47
C HIS A 322 -6.49 7.11 0.33
N PHE A 323 -5.52 7.88 -0.17
CA PHE A 323 -4.26 8.11 0.52
C PHE A 323 -4.48 8.78 1.87
N VAL A 324 -5.24 9.87 1.89
CA VAL A 324 -5.56 10.63 3.12
C VAL A 324 -6.20 9.72 4.15
N ARG A 325 -7.14 8.86 3.75
CA ARG A 325 -7.77 7.91 4.66
C ARG A 325 -6.78 6.87 5.17
N ALA A 326 -6.03 6.22 4.27
CA ALA A 326 -5.12 5.16 4.63
C ALA A 326 -4.02 5.66 5.60
N ASP A 327 -3.38 6.79 5.32
CA ASP A 327 -2.34 7.35 6.19
C ASP A 327 -2.93 7.84 7.54
N SER A 328 -4.14 8.43 7.53
CA SER A 328 -4.85 8.80 8.76
C SER A 328 -5.11 7.59 9.66
N LEU A 329 -5.58 6.48 9.08
CA LEU A 329 -5.84 5.24 9.82
C LEU A 329 -4.53 4.59 10.28
N ALA A 330 -3.50 4.58 9.44
CA ALA A 330 -2.18 4.06 9.79
C ALA A 330 -1.62 4.78 11.02
N SER A 331 -1.65 6.11 11.02
CA SER A 331 -1.18 6.95 12.14
C SER A 331 -2.03 6.77 13.40
N TYR A 332 -3.36 6.66 13.24
CA TYR A 332 -4.27 6.39 14.35
C TYR A 332 -4.00 5.05 15.04
N TYR A 333 -3.83 3.97 14.28
CA TYR A 333 -3.55 2.64 14.84
C TYR A 333 -2.12 2.53 15.39
N ALA A 334 -1.15 3.21 14.76
CA ALA A 334 0.22 3.31 15.27
C ALA A 334 0.25 3.89 16.69
N ASP A 335 -0.39 5.05 16.88
CA ASP A 335 -0.40 5.75 18.17
C ASP A 335 -1.15 4.97 19.23
N ARG A 336 -2.24 4.29 18.84
CA ARG A 336 -3.01 3.47 19.77
C ARG A 336 -2.23 2.22 20.20
N TYR A 337 -1.59 1.52 19.27
CA TYR A 337 -0.74 0.37 19.57
C TYR A 337 0.44 0.77 20.46
N ARG A 338 1.16 1.84 20.07
CA ARG A 338 2.33 2.31 20.82
C ARG A 338 1.95 2.85 22.19
N GLY A 339 0.84 3.57 22.28
CA GLY A 339 0.27 4.03 23.55
C GLY A 339 -0.08 2.89 24.49
N THR A 340 -0.63 1.79 23.96
CA THR A 340 -0.95 0.61 24.76
C THR A 340 0.30 0.02 25.41
N PHE A 341 1.36 -0.31 24.67
CA PHE A 341 2.53 -0.95 25.31
C PHE A 341 3.26 0.01 26.25
N VAL A 342 3.35 1.30 25.93
CA VAL A 342 3.99 2.28 26.82
C VAL A 342 3.21 2.44 28.12
N THR A 343 1.88 2.48 28.03
CA THR A 343 1.01 2.51 29.21
C THR A 343 1.15 1.23 30.03
N THR A 344 1.19 0.06 29.38
CA THR A 344 1.37 -1.23 30.07
C THR A 344 2.69 -1.28 30.84
N PHE A 345 3.82 -0.89 30.24
CA PHE A 345 5.10 -0.88 30.95
C PHE A 345 5.12 0.12 32.11
N THR A 346 4.54 1.31 31.91
CA THR A 346 4.46 2.34 32.95
C THR A 346 3.59 1.89 34.13
N LEU A 347 2.43 1.30 33.83
CA LEU A 347 1.53 0.71 34.82
C LEU A 347 2.19 -0.47 35.54
N GLY A 348 3.00 -1.29 34.85
CA GLY A 348 3.76 -2.36 35.48
C GLY A 348 4.73 -1.86 36.54
N ALA A 349 5.50 -0.80 36.25
CA ALA A 349 6.37 -0.17 37.25
C ALA A 349 5.57 0.43 38.42
N LEU A 350 4.41 1.04 38.14
CA LEU A 350 3.53 1.58 39.17
C LEU A 350 2.91 0.48 40.05
N ALA A 351 2.54 -0.67 39.47
CA ALA A 351 2.03 -1.82 40.22
C ALA A 351 3.06 -2.31 41.22
N VAL A 352 4.33 -2.47 40.80
CA VAL A 352 5.43 -2.86 41.70
C VAL A 352 5.63 -1.83 42.81
N LEU A 353 5.55 -0.54 42.51
CA LEU A 353 5.62 0.52 43.53
C LEU A 353 4.50 0.39 44.56
N LEU A 354 3.25 0.19 44.12
CA LEU A 354 2.10 0.03 45.03
C LEU A 354 2.20 -1.27 45.84
N ALA A 355 2.66 -2.36 45.24
CA ALA A 355 2.90 -3.62 45.92
C ALA A 355 3.88 -3.45 47.09
N LEU A 356 4.98 -2.72 46.85
CA LEU A 356 5.99 -2.42 47.87
C LEU A 356 5.48 -1.49 48.98
N LEU A 357 4.58 -0.56 48.66
CA LEU A 357 3.93 0.30 49.65
C LEU A 357 2.83 -0.41 50.45
N GLY A 358 2.22 -1.45 49.87
CA GLY A 358 1.10 -2.20 50.47
C GLY A 358 1.51 -3.47 51.22
N ALA A 359 2.74 -3.93 51.09
CA ALA A 359 3.19 -5.18 51.68
C ALA A 359 3.42 -5.07 53.21
N PRO A 360 2.76 -5.91 54.03
CA PRO A 360 3.02 -5.98 55.46
C PRO A 360 4.26 -6.85 55.69
N PHE A 361 5.45 -6.31 55.47
CA PHE A 361 6.69 -7.04 55.69
C PHE A 361 7.09 -7.01 57.16
N GLU A 362 6.82 -8.09 57.91
CA GLU A 362 7.30 -8.32 59.28
C GLU A 362 8.85 -8.33 59.43
N GLY A 363 9.61 -8.22 58.34
CA GLY A 363 11.08 -8.15 58.33
C GLY A 363 11.67 -6.87 57.71
N PHE A 364 10.85 -5.88 57.37
CA PHE A 364 11.27 -4.64 56.72
C PHE A 364 11.02 -3.45 57.67
N HIS A 365 11.66 -3.48 58.85
CA HIS A 365 11.56 -2.48 59.94
C HIS A 365 11.91 -1.02 59.55
N GLY A 366 12.18 -0.77 58.27
CA GLY A 366 12.45 0.57 57.76
C GLY A 366 11.21 1.40 57.43
N LEU A 367 10.24 0.82 56.72
CA LEU A 367 9.07 1.58 56.25
C LEU A 367 8.03 1.80 57.35
N GLU A 368 8.15 1.09 58.48
CA GLU A 368 7.43 1.39 59.71
C GLU A 368 7.56 2.87 60.10
N GLY A 369 8.74 3.49 59.91
CA GLY A 369 8.96 4.91 60.20
C GLY A 369 8.23 5.89 59.26
N LEU A 370 7.81 5.45 58.08
CA LEU A 370 7.09 6.28 57.10
C LEU A 370 5.58 6.29 57.40
N PHE A 371 5.09 5.21 58.02
CA PHE A 371 3.69 5.07 58.45
C PHE A 371 3.48 5.19 59.96
N SER A 372 4.54 5.28 60.77
CA SER A 372 4.50 5.45 62.24
C SER A 372 3.87 6.77 62.70
N VAL A 373 3.70 7.72 61.78
CA VAL A 373 2.97 8.97 62.01
C VAL A 373 1.45 8.72 62.03
N PHE A 374 0.98 7.59 61.50
CA PHE A 374 -0.43 7.23 61.45
C PHE A 374 -0.78 6.20 62.54
N PRO A 375 -1.98 6.28 63.15
CA PRO A 375 -2.50 5.25 64.05
C PRO A 375 -2.47 3.86 63.40
N GLU A 376 -2.19 2.80 64.18
CA GLU A 376 -2.05 1.41 63.68
C GLU A 376 -3.21 0.95 62.77
N GLY A 377 -4.45 1.36 63.10
CA GLY A 377 -5.61 1.06 62.28
C GLY A 377 -5.61 1.71 60.90
N LEU A 378 -5.02 2.90 60.74
CA LEU A 378 -4.92 3.59 59.45
C LEU A 378 -3.86 2.97 58.54
N ALA A 379 -2.74 2.53 59.09
CA ALA A 379 -1.68 1.86 58.31
C ALA A 379 -2.18 0.56 57.65
N GLN A 380 -2.97 -0.25 58.37
CA GLN A 380 -3.60 -1.45 57.83
C GLN A 380 -4.58 -1.12 56.69
N VAL A 381 -5.35 -0.03 56.82
CA VAL A 381 -6.26 0.44 55.77
C VAL A 381 -5.48 0.85 54.52
N PHE A 382 -4.38 1.59 54.65
CA PHE A 382 -3.54 1.97 53.51
C PHE A 382 -2.93 0.76 52.81
N ALA A 383 -2.44 -0.23 53.57
CA ALA A 383 -1.89 -1.47 53.00
C ALA A 383 -2.92 -2.22 52.15
N ILE A 384 -4.15 -2.36 52.66
CA ILE A 384 -5.28 -2.96 51.94
C ILE A 384 -5.61 -2.13 50.67
N VAL A 385 -5.67 -0.81 50.78
CA VAL A 385 -5.96 0.08 49.64
C VAL A 385 -4.90 -0.07 48.54
N PHE A 386 -3.61 -0.11 48.89
CA PHE A 386 -2.54 -0.28 47.91
C PHE A 386 -2.56 -1.67 47.25
N ALA A 387 -2.84 -2.74 47.99
CA ALA A 387 -2.99 -4.08 47.43
C ALA A 387 -4.17 -4.15 46.44
N TRP A 388 -5.32 -3.55 46.77
CA TRP A 388 -6.45 -3.47 45.84
C TRP A 388 -6.15 -2.58 44.63
N ALA A 389 -5.41 -1.49 44.81
CA ALA A 389 -4.99 -0.62 43.72
C ALA A 389 -4.03 -1.33 42.76
N GLU A 390 -3.07 -2.11 43.27
CA GLU A 390 -2.18 -2.96 42.48
C GLU A 390 -2.97 -3.98 41.65
N LEU A 391 -3.88 -4.73 42.30
CA LEU A 391 -4.74 -5.68 41.60
C LEU A 391 -5.56 -4.98 40.51
N GLY A 392 -6.08 -3.79 40.80
CA GLY A 392 -6.76 -2.93 39.83
C GLY A 392 -5.88 -2.60 38.62
N ILE A 393 -4.61 -2.24 38.83
CA ILE A 393 -3.65 -1.98 37.75
C ILE A 393 -3.41 -3.23 36.91
N ILE A 394 -3.23 -4.41 37.52
CA ILE A 394 -3.01 -5.67 36.80
C ILE A 394 -4.24 -6.00 35.92
N VAL A 395 -5.45 -5.81 36.44
CA VAL A 395 -6.70 -5.98 35.67
C VAL A 395 -6.74 -4.99 34.51
N ILE A 396 -6.36 -3.72 34.72
CA ILE A 396 -6.29 -2.72 33.65
C ILE A 396 -5.29 -3.13 32.57
N ILE A 397 -4.10 -3.63 32.95
CA ILE A 397 -3.10 -4.15 32.02
C ILE A 397 -3.68 -5.30 31.19
N ALA A 398 -4.34 -6.27 31.83
CA ALA A 398 -4.97 -7.40 31.16
C ALA A 398 -6.04 -6.94 30.15
N LEU A 399 -6.87 -5.96 30.53
CA LEU A 399 -7.88 -5.36 29.65
C LEU A 399 -7.25 -4.61 28.47
N LEU A 400 -6.14 -3.89 28.68
CA LEU A 400 -5.41 -3.18 27.62
C LEU A 400 -4.80 -4.14 26.61
N VAL A 401 -4.17 -5.22 27.08
CA VAL A 401 -3.59 -6.27 26.21
C VAL A 401 -4.70 -7.00 25.46
N TRP A 402 -5.79 -7.36 26.15
CA TRP A 402 -6.95 -7.98 25.52
C TRP A 402 -7.55 -7.07 24.44
N ASN A 403 -7.72 -5.78 24.71
CA ASN A 403 -8.16 -4.80 23.72
C ASN A 403 -7.21 -4.75 22.51
N GLY A 404 -5.90 -4.70 22.75
CA GLY A 404 -4.89 -4.67 21.70
C GLY A 404 -4.99 -5.88 20.75
N ARG A 405 -5.19 -7.07 21.32
CA ARG A 405 -5.36 -8.33 20.58
C ARG A 405 -6.70 -8.41 19.86
N VAL A 406 -7.81 -8.12 20.53
CA VAL A 406 -9.16 -8.21 19.91
C VAL A 406 -9.31 -7.28 18.72
N TYR A 407 -8.78 -6.06 18.83
CA TYR A 407 -8.88 -5.08 17.74
C TYR A 407 -7.72 -5.17 16.73
N ASN A 408 -6.83 -6.16 16.86
CA ASN A 408 -5.67 -6.37 15.98
C ASN A 408 -4.91 -5.06 15.69
N LEU A 409 -4.65 -4.25 16.73
CA LEU A 409 -4.15 -2.88 16.56
C LEU A 409 -2.85 -2.83 15.75
N HIS A 410 -1.95 -3.78 16.02
CA HIS A 410 -0.67 -3.91 15.33
C HIS A 410 -0.84 -4.25 13.84
N GLN A 411 -1.61 -5.30 13.55
CA GLN A 411 -1.86 -5.73 12.18
C GLN A 411 -2.55 -4.62 11.37
N ARG A 412 -3.57 -3.97 11.94
CA ARG A 412 -4.26 -2.84 11.29
C ARG A 412 -3.34 -1.66 11.01
N TRP A 413 -2.44 -1.35 11.94
CA TRP A 413 -1.42 -0.33 11.72
C TRP A 413 -0.54 -0.67 10.51
N VAL A 414 0.03 -1.88 10.48
CA VAL A 414 0.91 -2.34 9.40
C VAL A 414 0.16 -2.33 8.06
N ASP A 415 -1.06 -2.87 8.03
CA ASP A 415 -1.85 -3.02 6.80
C ASP A 415 -2.27 -1.66 6.22
N PHE A 416 -2.73 -0.72 7.05
CA PHE A 416 -3.07 0.63 6.58
C PHE A 416 -1.83 1.44 6.19
N ARG A 417 -0.69 1.25 6.86
CA ARG A 417 0.57 1.86 6.45
C ARG A 417 0.95 1.35 5.07
N LEU A 418 0.93 0.03 4.85
CA LEU A 418 1.21 -0.57 3.54
C LEU A 418 0.29 0.02 2.45
N LEU A 419 -1.01 0.11 2.70
CA LEU A 419 -1.95 0.72 1.75
C LEU A 419 -1.61 2.19 1.45
N ALA A 420 -1.30 2.99 2.48
CA ALA A 420 -0.94 4.40 2.30
C ALA A 420 0.32 4.56 1.44
N GLU A 421 1.35 3.76 1.70
CA GLU A 421 2.60 3.76 0.94
C GLU A 421 2.38 3.31 -0.51
N ARG A 422 1.52 2.30 -0.73
CA ARG A 422 1.15 1.84 -2.08
C ARG A 422 0.41 2.90 -2.87
N LEU A 423 -0.53 3.61 -2.25
CA LEU A 423 -1.24 4.73 -2.88
C LEU A 423 -0.31 5.91 -3.17
N ARG A 424 0.71 6.14 -2.32
CA ARG A 424 1.75 7.13 -2.58
C ARG A 424 2.60 6.75 -3.80
N HIS A 425 3.04 5.49 -3.90
CA HIS A 425 3.76 5.00 -5.08
C HIS A 425 2.91 5.06 -6.33
N TYR A 426 1.62 4.75 -6.22
CA TYR A 426 0.67 4.90 -7.32
C TYR A 426 0.62 6.36 -7.79
N ALA A 427 0.53 7.33 -6.88
CA ALA A 427 0.56 8.76 -7.21
C ALA A 427 1.84 9.20 -7.94
N TYR A 428 2.98 8.52 -7.70
CA TYR A 428 4.21 8.78 -8.45
C TYR A 428 4.17 8.24 -9.87
N LEU A 429 3.43 7.16 -10.12
CA LEU A 429 3.34 6.49 -11.42
C LEU A 429 2.19 7.00 -12.28
N THR A 430 1.07 7.42 -11.70
CA THR A 430 -0.12 7.88 -12.45
C THR A 430 0.20 8.93 -13.53
N PRO A 431 1.03 9.97 -13.27
CA PRO A 431 1.30 10.99 -14.29
C PRO A 431 2.01 10.46 -15.54
N ILE A 432 2.88 9.45 -15.38
CA ILE A 432 3.53 8.78 -16.52
C ILE A 432 2.72 7.61 -17.09
N GLY A 433 1.46 7.45 -16.63
CA GLY A 433 0.64 6.29 -16.94
C GLY A 433 1.30 4.99 -16.50
N GLY A 434 2.14 5.00 -15.47
CA GLY A 434 2.70 3.80 -14.89
C GLY A 434 1.67 3.08 -14.02
N VAL A 435 1.73 1.75 -14.00
CA VAL A 435 1.11 0.92 -12.96
C VAL A 435 2.25 0.24 -12.24
N SER A 436 2.21 0.19 -10.90
CA SER A 436 3.25 -0.49 -10.14
C SER A 436 3.31 -1.95 -10.58
N HIS A 437 4.50 -2.41 -10.95
CA HIS A 437 4.76 -3.84 -11.07
C HIS A 437 4.65 -4.44 -9.68
N THR A 438 3.66 -5.30 -9.47
CA THR A 438 3.79 -6.31 -8.43
C THR A 438 3.85 -7.65 -9.12
N ALA A 439 5.05 -8.25 -9.08
CA ALA A 439 5.15 -9.69 -9.08
C ALA A 439 4.14 -10.16 -8.02
N GLN A 440 3.13 -10.93 -8.45
CA GLN A 440 2.36 -11.71 -7.50
C GLN A 440 3.37 -12.39 -6.59
N SER A 441 3.28 -12.14 -5.29
CA SER A 441 4.06 -12.88 -4.31
C SER A 441 3.81 -14.36 -4.58
N VAL A 442 4.79 -15.05 -5.15
CA VAL A 442 4.80 -16.51 -5.36
C VAL A 442 4.89 -17.22 -4.00
N PHE A 443 5.00 -16.48 -2.89
CA PHE A 443 4.98 -17.01 -1.54
C PHE A 443 3.54 -17.18 -1.07
N ASP A 444 3.00 -18.33 -1.44
CA ASP A 444 1.70 -18.88 -1.07
C ASP A 444 1.67 -19.31 0.41
N GLY A 445 1.94 -18.35 1.30
CA GLY A 445 1.72 -18.51 2.74
C GLY A 445 0.34 -17.96 3.12
N ASP A 446 -0.39 -18.70 3.95
CA ASP A 446 -1.72 -18.33 4.47
C ASP A 446 -1.75 -16.91 5.12
N ASP A 447 -0.57 -16.39 5.51
CA ASP A 447 -0.37 -15.08 6.12
C ASP A 447 -0.20 -13.90 5.13
N ASP A 448 -0.14 -14.11 3.79
CA ASP A 448 0.14 -13.04 2.81
C ASP A 448 -1.10 -12.31 2.24
N GLN A 449 -2.29 -12.63 2.76
CA GLN A 449 -3.59 -12.18 2.20
C GLN A 449 -3.77 -10.65 2.14
N THR A 450 -3.29 -9.87 3.12
CA THR A 450 -3.46 -8.39 3.10
C THR A 450 -2.69 -7.75 1.95
N PHE A 451 -1.53 -8.29 1.59
CA PHE A 451 -0.73 -7.73 0.49
C PHE A 451 -1.47 -7.85 -0.85
N VAL A 452 -2.00 -9.04 -1.11
CA VAL A 452 -2.81 -9.32 -2.30
C VAL A 452 -4.05 -8.42 -2.34
N LEU A 453 -4.67 -8.14 -1.20
CA LEU A 453 -5.83 -7.25 -1.12
C LEU A 453 -5.48 -5.77 -1.37
N VAL A 454 -4.33 -5.31 -0.86
CA VAL A 454 -3.84 -3.94 -1.10
C VAL A 454 -3.51 -3.75 -2.59
N ASP A 455 -2.83 -4.71 -3.20
CA ASP A 455 -2.50 -4.70 -4.61
C ASP A 455 -3.75 -4.77 -5.49
N TRP A 456 -4.72 -5.62 -5.13
CA TRP A 456 -6.02 -5.67 -5.80
C TRP A 456 -6.71 -4.30 -5.76
N LEU A 457 -6.73 -3.63 -4.59
CA LEU A 457 -7.40 -2.33 -4.45
C LEU A 457 -6.70 -1.25 -5.27
N ALA A 458 -5.36 -1.20 -5.22
CA ALA A 458 -4.58 -0.28 -6.04
C ALA A 458 -4.85 -0.50 -7.54
N ARG A 459 -4.89 -1.76 -7.99
CA ARG A 459 -5.19 -2.10 -9.38
C ARG A 459 -6.63 -1.77 -9.75
N ALA A 460 -7.60 -2.01 -8.88
CA ALA A 460 -9.00 -1.64 -9.10
C ALA A 460 -9.21 -0.13 -9.22
N LEU A 461 -8.50 0.68 -8.41
CA LEU A 461 -8.48 2.14 -8.55
C LEU A 461 -7.87 2.56 -9.88
N SER A 462 -6.73 1.98 -10.25
CA SER A 462 -6.08 2.26 -11.53
C SER A 462 -6.99 1.93 -12.73
N ARG A 463 -7.69 0.80 -12.67
CA ARG A 463 -8.67 0.42 -13.70
C ARG A 463 -9.81 1.41 -13.79
N ALA A 464 -10.34 1.86 -12.66
CA ALA A 464 -11.43 2.83 -12.66
C ALA A 464 -10.99 4.16 -13.28
N GLU A 465 -9.78 4.62 -12.96
CA GLU A 465 -9.20 5.86 -13.47
C GLU A 465 -8.86 5.80 -14.95
N GLY A 466 -8.28 4.70 -15.45
CA GLY A 466 -7.84 4.54 -16.84
C GLY A 466 -6.54 5.29 -17.18
N ILE A 467 -6.09 5.21 -18.44
CA ILE A 467 -4.82 5.83 -18.88
C ILE A 467 -4.92 7.37 -18.94
N PRO A 468 -3.87 8.15 -18.66
CA PRO A 468 -3.96 9.61 -18.71
C PRO A 468 -4.23 10.12 -20.15
N LYS A 469 -4.93 11.25 -20.28
CA LYS A 469 -5.18 11.95 -21.55
C LYS A 469 -4.10 13.02 -21.77
N ILE A 470 -2.88 12.61 -22.13
CA ILE A 470 -1.70 13.50 -22.19
C ILE A 470 -0.82 13.20 -23.41
N SER A 471 -0.02 14.18 -23.81
CA SER A 471 1.11 14.00 -24.74
C SER A 471 2.39 14.25 -23.96
N PHE A 472 3.36 13.33 -24.04
CA PHE A 472 4.62 13.44 -23.29
C PHE A 472 5.64 14.34 -24.00
N ASP A 473 5.29 15.61 -24.13
CA ASP A 473 6.21 16.62 -24.66
C ASP A 473 7.38 16.92 -23.70
N ALA A 474 8.36 17.71 -24.17
CA ALA A 474 9.54 18.05 -23.38
C ALA A 474 9.18 18.78 -22.07
N ASP A 475 8.16 19.63 -22.12
CA ASP A 475 7.67 20.39 -20.98
C ASP A 475 7.06 19.48 -19.91
N TYR A 476 6.29 18.48 -20.32
CA TYR A 476 5.68 17.49 -19.45
C TYR A 476 6.74 16.63 -18.78
N ARG A 477 7.76 16.19 -19.53
CA ARG A 477 8.88 15.39 -18.99
C ARG A 477 9.66 16.17 -17.94
N LEU A 478 9.92 17.45 -18.17
CA LEU A 478 10.56 18.32 -17.20
C LEU A 478 9.69 18.50 -15.95
N ALA A 479 8.39 18.77 -16.11
CA ALA A 479 7.46 18.90 -14.99
C ALA A 479 7.38 17.61 -14.15
N TYR A 480 7.33 16.44 -14.80
CA TYR A 480 7.33 15.16 -14.10
C TYR A 480 8.66 14.88 -13.37
N ARG A 481 9.79 15.20 -13.99
CA ARG A 481 11.10 15.08 -13.35
C ARG A 481 11.17 15.93 -12.09
N ASP A 482 10.75 17.19 -12.16
CA ASP A 482 10.78 18.12 -11.03
C ASP A 482 9.83 17.69 -9.91
N PHE A 483 8.64 17.19 -10.27
CA PHE A 483 7.72 16.53 -9.36
C PHE A 483 8.36 15.34 -8.64
N LEU A 484 9.01 14.44 -9.37
CA LEU A 484 9.65 13.25 -8.79
C LEU A 484 10.85 13.64 -7.90
N LEU A 485 11.64 14.65 -8.29
CA LEU A 485 12.70 15.21 -7.46
C LEU A 485 12.16 15.79 -6.16
N ALA A 486 11.07 16.57 -6.21
CA ALA A 486 10.42 17.12 -5.03
C ALA A 486 9.88 16.01 -4.12
N ALA A 487 9.23 14.98 -4.68
CA ALA A 487 8.73 13.84 -3.94
C ALA A 487 9.85 13.06 -3.24
N ILE A 488 10.94 12.76 -3.94
CA ILE A 488 12.11 12.06 -3.37
C ILE A 488 12.77 12.92 -2.28
N THR A 489 12.82 14.24 -2.46
CA THR A 489 13.40 15.17 -1.48
C THR A 489 12.57 15.20 -0.20
N ASP A 490 11.24 15.34 -0.31
CA ASP A 490 10.36 15.30 0.85
C ASP A 490 10.49 13.98 1.63
N GLN A 491 10.61 12.85 0.93
CA GLN A 491 10.89 11.56 1.56
C GLN A 491 12.27 11.52 2.24
N ALA A 492 13.31 12.02 1.58
CA ALA A 492 14.64 12.11 2.17
C ALA A 492 14.64 12.96 3.47
N ASP A 493 13.96 14.11 3.45
CA ASP A 493 13.81 15.01 4.61
C ASP A 493 12.96 14.39 5.72
N TYR A 494 11.92 13.65 5.38
CA TYR A 494 11.17 12.84 6.35
C TYR A 494 12.08 11.83 7.04
N HIS A 495 12.88 11.08 6.29
CA HIS A 495 13.75 10.04 6.84
C HIS A 495 14.89 10.63 7.68
N ASP A 496 15.41 11.81 7.34
CA ASP A 496 16.40 12.50 8.17
C ASP A 496 15.80 12.95 9.52
N ARG A 497 14.62 13.61 9.48
CA ARG A 497 13.86 13.97 10.69
C ARG A 497 13.52 12.74 11.53
N ASN A 498 13.10 11.66 10.89
CA ASN A 498 12.74 10.41 11.57
C ASN A 498 13.97 9.73 12.19
N HIS A 499 15.12 9.74 11.51
CA HIS A 499 16.40 9.30 12.07
C HIS A 499 16.76 10.09 13.33
N ALA A 500 16.85 11.42 13.21
CA ALA A 500 17.23 12.30 14.31
C ALA A 500 16.29 12.17 15.51
N ARG A 501 14.99 11.98 15.28
CA ARG A 501 14.00 11.76 16.34
C ARG A 501 14.20 10.43 17.05
N ASN A 502 14.19 9.32 16.33
CA ASN A 502 14.29 7.99 16.94
C ASN A 502 15.66 7.78 17.61
N HIS A 503 16.73 8.32 17.03
CA HIS A 503 18.06 8.30 17.63
C HIS A 503 18.09 9.03 18.98
N ARG A 504 17.49 10.23 19.06
CA ARG A 504 17.37 10.99 20.32
C ARG A 504 16.59 10.26 21.39
N ILE A 505 15.46 9.64 21.03
CA ILE A 505 14.63 8.86 21.96
C ILE A 505 15.42 7.66 22.48
N ALA A 506 16.01 6.87 21.58
CA ALA A 506 16.82 5.71 21.96
C ALA A 506 17.96 6.10 22.91
N HIS A 507 18.71 7.14 22.55
CA HIS A 507 19.85 7.61 23.34
C HIS A 507 19.42 8.20 24.71
N THR A 508 18.26 8.84 24.78
CA THR A 508 17.74 9.40 26.05
C THR A 508 17.25 8.29 26.97
N LEU A 509 16.47 7.33 26.46
CA LEU A 509 16.02 6.18 27.24
C LEU A 509 17.20 5.30 27.70
N HIS A 510 18.21 5.11 26.85
CA HIS A 510 19.41 4.36 27.22
C HIS A 510 20.21 5.06 28.33
N ARG A 511 20.41 6.39 28.25
CA ARG A 511 21.06 7.16 29.32
C ARG A 511 20.26 7.15 30.61
N LEU A 512 18.93 7.22 30.54
CA LEU A 512 18.08 7.09 31.72
C LEU A 512 18.24 5.72 32.36
N ASN A 513 18.22 4.64 31.57
CA ASN A 513 18.40 3.29 32.10
C ASN A 513 19.79 3.09 32.73
N LEU A 514 20.85 3.62 32.12
CA LEU A 514 22.19 3.59 32.70
C LEU A 514 22.28 4.41 34.01
N GLY A 515 21.69 5.60 34.03
CA GLY A 515 21.61 6.43 35.23
C GLY A 515 20.87 5.74 36.36
N LEU A 516 19.74 5.09 36.07
CA LEU A 516 18.99 4.27 37.02
C LEU A 516 19.86 3.13 37.58
N LEU A 517 20.60 2.42 36.73
CA LEU A 517 21.51 1.36 37.16
C LEU A 517 22.59 1.87 38.12
N ILE A 518 23.21 3.02 37.81
CA ILE A 518 24.21 3.65 38.68
C ILE A 518 23.61 4.00 40.04
N ILE A 519 22.40 4.59 40.06
CA ILE A 519 21.70 4.93 41.30
C ILE A 519 21.35 3.68 42.11
N ILE A 520 20.92 2.59 41.46
CA ILE A 520 20.65 1.31 42.13
C ILE A 520 21.92 0.77 42.78
N VAL A 521 23.04 0.74 42.06
CA VAL A 521 24.33 0.28 42.61
C VAL A 521 24.76 1.16 43.79
N ALA A 522 24.64 2.48 43.66
CA ALA A 522 24.96 3.42 44.74
C ALA A 522 24.04 3.22 45.96
N ALA A 523 22.74 2.98 45.75
CA ALA A 523 21.79 2.69 46.82
C ALA A 523 22.12 1.37 47.53
N CYS A 524 22.48 0.32 46.78
CA CYS A 524 22.93 -0.95 47.37
C CYS A 524 24.22 -0.79 48.19
N LEU A 525 25.20 -0.02 47.69
CA LEU A 525 26.42 0.28 48.45
C LEU A 525 26.12 1.11 49.70
N ALA A 526 25.31 2.16 49.57
CA ALA A 526 24.90 2.99 50.70
C ALA A 526 24.13 2.19 51.75
N HIS A 527 23.30 1.22 51.34
CA HIS A 527 22.61 0.32 52.26
C HIS A 527 23.58 -0.50 53.13
N ILE A 528 24.70 -0.95 52.54
CA ILE A 528 25.74 -1.72 53.23
C ILE A 528 26.50 -0.86 54.24
N TYR A 529 26.84 0.39 53.90
CA TYR A 529 27.74 1.23 54.69
C TYR A 529 27.04 2.28 55.58
N VAL A 530 25.80 2.65 55.27
CA VAL A 530 25.05 3.75 55.92
C VAL A 530 23.73 3.21 56.46
N HIS A 531 23.79 2.56 57.63
CA HIS A 531 22.62 1.94 58.26
C HIS A 531 21.51 2.94 58.63
N HIS A 532 21.83 4.22 58.84
CA HIS A 532 20.85 5.24 59.22
C HIS A 532 19.84 5.59 58.12
N TRP A 533 20.14 5.32 56.84
CA TRP A 533 19.23 5.53 55.70
C TRP A 533 18.77 4.23 55.04
N ALA A 534 18.96 3.10 55.74
CA ALA A 534 18.69 1.75 55.22
C ALA A 534 17.31 1.68 54.54
N VAL A 535 16.28 2.24 55.17
CA VAL A 535 14.89 2.31 54.66
C VAL A 535 14.81 2.87 53.24
N TYR A 536 15.34 4.07 53.05
CA TYR A 536 15.26 4.79 51.79
C TYR A 536 16.12 4.10 50.73
N THR A 537 17.29 3.60 51.12
CA THR A 537 18.18 2.85 50.20
C THR A 537 17.56 1.55 49.73
N THR A 538 16.87 0.78 50.58
CA THR A 538 16.20 -0.45 50.18
C THR A 538 14.96 -0.17 49.33
N PHE A 539 14.19 0.86 49.67
CA PHE A 539 13.05 1.30 48.86
C PHE A 539 13.47 1.70 47.44
N ILE A 540 14.53 2.52 47.33
CA ILE A 540 15.11 2.91 46.04
C ILE A 540 15.63 1.68 45.28
N ALA A 541 16.35 0.78 45.95
CA ALA A 541 16.89 -0.44 45.36
C ALA A 541 15.80 -1.43 44.91
N ALA A 542 14.59 -1.38 45.47
CA ALA A 542 13.46 -2.22 45.08
C ALA A 542 12.60 -1.61 43.96
N VAL A 543 12.34 -0.30 43.99
CA VAL A 543 11.46 0.39 43.01
C VAL A 543 12.18 0.69 41.71
N LEU A 544 13.42 1.20 41.77
CA LEU A 544 14.14 1.64 40.56
C LEU A 544 14.40 0.53 39.54
N PRO A 545 14.67 -0.74 39.91
CA PRO A 545 14.76 -1.83 38.94
C PRO A 545 13.48 -2.03 38.13
N ALA A 546 12.30 -1.88 38.74
CA ALA A 546 11.02 -1.99 38.03
C ALA A 546 10.83 -0.84 37.02
N VAL A 547 11.23 0.38 37.40
CA VAL A 547 11.25 1.54 36.48
C VAL A 547 12.26 1.30 35.35
N GLY A 548 13.45 0.79 35.64
CA GLY A 548 14.45 0.42 34.64
C GLY A 548 13.94 -0.65 33.67
N ALA A 549 13.28 -1.70 34.17
CA ALA A 549 12.67 -2.74 33.36
C ALA A 549 11.55 -2.18 32.46
N ALA A 550 10.72 -1.27 32.95
CA ALA A 550 9.70 -0.60 32.14
C ALA A 550 10.33 0.25 31.01
N VAL A 551 11.37 1.03 31.31
CA VAL A 551 12.11 1.81 30.29
C VAL A 551 12.76 0.90 29.25
N ALA A 552 13.40 -0.19 29.69
CA ALA A 552 13.99 -1.18 28.79
C ALA A 552 12.93 -1.88 27.92
N GLY A 553 11.76 -2.19 28.48
CA GLY A 553 10.62 -2.74 27.74
C GLY A 553 10.12 -1.79 26.65
N VAL A 554 9.97 -0.49 26.97
CA VAL A 554 9.60 0.54 25.98
C VAL A 554 10.66 0.68 24.89
N LEU A 555 11.95 0.66 25.25
CA LEU A 555 13.06 0.75 24.29
C LEU A 555 13.09 -0.46 23.35
N SER A 556 12.93 -1.67 23.90
CA SER A 556 12.93 -2.93 23.15
C SER A 556 11.73 -3.03 22.20
N GLN A 557 10.52 -2.73 22.70
CA GLN A 557 9.29 -2.81 21.92
C GLN A 557 9.21 -1.71 20.84
N GLY A 558 9.74 -0.52 21.13
CA GLY A 558 9.73 0.61 20.21
C GLY A 558 10.74 0.50 19.05
N GLU A 559 11.75 -0.36 19.16
CA GLU A 559 12.85 -0.56 18.20
C GLU A 559 13.48 0.75 17.66
N PHE A 560 13.54 1.80 18.50
CA PHE A 560 13.91 3.14 18.07
C PHE A 560 15.29 3.21 17.39
N GLU A 561 16.28 2.46 17.88
CA GLU A 561 17.61 2.43 17.27
C GLU A 561 17.60 1.80 15.88
N ARG A 562 16.85 0.70 15.70
CA ARG A 562 16.72 0.01 14.41
C ARG A 562 16.00 0.91 13.41
N VAL A 563 14.90 1.55 13.81
CA VAL A 563 14.18 2.53 12.98
C VAL A 563 15.10 3.68 12.57
N ALA A 564 15.89 4.22 13.52
CA ALA A 564 16.83 5.30 13.23
C ALA A 564 17.92 4.87 12.21
N LYS A 565 18.50 3.69 12.36
CA LYS A 565 19.51 3.15 11.42
C LYS A 565 18.93 2.97 10.01
N ARG A 566 17.69 2.47 9.91
CA ARG A 566 17.00 2.28 8.62
C ARG A 566 16.69 3.58 7.91
N SER A 567 16.12 4.55 8.62
CA SER A 567 15.83 5.85 8.00
C SER A 567 17.10 6.55 7.51
N LYS A 568 18.23 6.39 8.20
CA LYS A 568 19.54 6.85 7.70
C LYS A 568 19.98 6.12 6.43
N GLY A 569 19.76 4.80 6.33
CA GLY A 569 20.03 4.01 5.12
C GLY A 569 19.15 4.44 3.95
N MET A 570 17.84 4.57 4.18
CA MET A 570 16.87 5.02 3.18
C MET A 570 17.21 6.39 2.62
N ASN A 571 17.47 7.37 3.49
CA ASN A 571 17.89 8.71 3.08
C ASN A 571 19.11 8.68 2.15
N LYS A 572 20.13 7.86 2.45
CA LYS A 572 21.29 7.71 1.56
C LYS A 572 20.92 7.17 0.18
N HIS A 573 20.08 6.14 0.10
CA HIS A 573 19.67 5.57 -1.18
C HIS A 573 18.81 6.54 -1.99
N LEU A 574 17.86 7.23 -1.35
CA LEU A 574 17.05 8.27 -1.99
C LEU A 574 17.91 9.41 -2.55
N LEU A 575 18.92 9.86 -1.81
CA LEU A 575 19.86 10.89 -2.29
C LEU A 575 20.72 10.41 -3.48
N LEU A 576 21.00 9.12 -3.61
CA LEU A 576 21.68 8.57 -4.79
C LEU A 576 20.78 8.59 -6.02
N ILE A 577 19.49 8.27 -5.85
CA ILE A 577 18.50 8.34 -6.95
C ILE A 577 18.29 9.80 -7.35
N PHE A 578 18.14 10.71 -6.37
CA PHE A 578 18.05 12.15 -6.60
C PHE A 578 19.20 12.65 -7.48
N LYS A 579 20.45 12.33 -7.11
CA LYS A 579 21.64 12.77 -7.88
C LYS A 579 21.68 12.25 -9.31
N LYS A 580 21.10 11.09 -9.59
CA LYS A 580 21.01 10.54 -10.96
C LYS A 580 19.93 11.25 -11.76
N LEU A 581 18.77 11.48 -11.16
CA LEU A 581 17.64 12.14 -11.80
C LEU A 581 17.91 13.62 -12.09
N ASP A 582 18.54 14.33 -11.14
CA ASP A 582 18.91 15.76 -11.26
C ASP A 582 19.88 16.02 -12.43
N LYS A 583 20.76 15.07 -12.72
CA LYS A 583 21.71 15.17 -13.83
C LYS A 583 21.12 14.89 -15.21
N ASN A 584 19.95 14.25 -15.31
CA ASN A 584 19.38 13.81 -16.58
C ASN A 584 18.19 14.67 -16.99
N SER A 585 18.47 15.89 -17.48
CA SER A 585 17.42 16.85 -17.84
C SER A 585 16.69 16.54 -19.14
N GLY A 586 17.23 15.66 -19.99
CA GLY A 586 16.66 15.24 -21.26
C GLY A 586 16.06 13.83 -21.25
N ALA A 587 15.77 13.28 -20.08
CA ALA A 587 15.30 11.91 -19.93
C ALA A 587 14.01 11.65 -20.72
N THR A 588 13.92 10.46 -21.32
CA THR A 588 12.69 9.98 -21.96
C THR A 588 11.66 9.53 -20.93
N VAL A 589 10.40 9.35 -21.32
CA VAL A 589 9.34 8.82 -20.44
C VAL A 589 9.72 7.45 -19.89
N LEU A 590 10.36 6.61 -20.71
CA LEU A 590 10.82 5.29 -20.28
C LEU A 590 11.90 5.39 -19.19
N GLU A 591 12.88 6.27 -19.39
CA GLU A 591 13.94 6.49 -18.38
C GLU A 591 13.36 7.06 -17.08
N LEU A 592 12.44 8.02 -17.17
CA LEU A 592 11.76 8.60 -16.01
C LEU A 592 10.91 7.53 -15.28
N ALA A 593 10.22 6.67 -16.03
CA ALA A 593 9.46 5.55 -15.48
C ALA A 593 10.36 4.54 -14.76
N GLU A 594 11.53 4.21 -15.32
CA GLU A 594 12.50 3.35 -14.67
C GLU A 594 13.07 3.98 -13.39
N GLN A 595 13.38 5.27 -13.38
CA GLN A 595 13.85 5.94 -12.16
C GLN A 595 12.75 5.99 -11.09
N ALA A 596 11.50 6.28 -11.49
CA ALA A 596 10.36 6.24 -10.59
C ALA A 596 10.17 4.85 -9.99
N GLN A 597 10.23 3.80 -10.82
CA GLN A 597 10.13 2.41 -10.35
C GLN A 597 11.28 2.06 -9.40
N ARG A 598 12.53 2.42 -9.71
CA ARG A 598 13.68 2.18 -8.81
C ARG A 598 13.53 2.89 -7.47
N ALA A 599 13.01 4.11 -7.45
CA ALA A 599 12.70 4.82 -6.22
C ALA A 599 11.64 4.07 -5.41
N ILE A 600 10.56 3.65 -6.07
CA ILE A 600 9.47 2.87 -5.47
C ILE A 600 9.95 1.53 -4.92
N ASP A 601 10.80 0.81 -5.64
CA ASP A 601 11.35 -0.47 -5.22
C ASP A 601 12.22 -0.29 -3.97
N THR A 602 13.05 0.77 -3.96
CA THR A 602 13.86 1.13 -2.80
C THR A 602 12.99 1.42 -1.58
N MET A 603 11.96 2.27 -1.72
CA MET A 603 11.02 2.59 -0.64
C MET A 603 10.21 1.37 -0.18
N SER A 604 9.84 0.50 -1.12
CA SER A 604 9.03 -0.70 -0.85
C SER A 604 9.79 -1.79 -0.12
N GLN A 605 11.09 -1.99 -0.40
CA GLN A 605 11.94 -2.96 0.30
C GLN A 605 11.94 -2.73 1.81
N GLU A 606 11.96 -1.47 2.25
CA GLU A 606 11.87 -1.17 3.68
C GLU A 606 10.56 -1.67 4.28
N LEU A 607 9.42 -1.49 3.61
CA LEU A 607 8.10 -1.96 4.07
C LEU A 607 8.02 -3.48 4.20
N TYR A 608 8.59 -4.23 3.24
CA TYR A 608 8.61 -5.69 3.30
C TYR A 608 9.45 -6.20 4.47
N ASP A 609 10.67 -5.67 4.63
CA ASP A 609 11.53 -6.01 5.77
C ASP A 609 10.91 -5.59 7.11
N TRP A 610 10.19 -4.48 7.12
CA TRP A 610 9.44 -4.01 8.27
C TRP A 610 8.32 -4.98 8.63
N ARG A 611 7.59 -5.51 7.64
CA ARG A 611 6.52 -6.49 7.85
C ARG A 611 7.05 -7.82 8.37
N VAL A 612 8.13 -8.36 7.79
CA VAL A 612 8.76 -9.62 8.25
C VAL A 612 9.19 -9.50 9.72
N ILE A 613 9.75 -8.36 10.10
CA ILE A 613 10.34 -8.18 11.43
C ILE A 613 9.31 -7.80 12.49
N PHE A 614 8.33 -6.96 12.17
CA PHE A 614 7.30 -6.56 13.13
C PHE A 614 6.17 -7.59 13.25
N ARG A 615 5.95 -8.48 12.29
CA ARG A 615 5.00 -9.60 12.45
C ARG A 615 5.48 -10.65 13.45
N GLY A 616 6.79 -10.82 13.62
CA GLY A 616 7.39 -11.73 14.61
C GLY A 616 7.31 -11.24 16.07
N LYS A 617 6.67 -10.10 16.34
CA LYS A 617 6.45 -9.58 17.71
C LYS A 617 5.03 -9.06 17.89
N PRO A 618 4.01 -9.95 17.95
CA PRO A 618 2.71 -9.54 18.49
C PRO A 618 2.89 -9.01 19.93
N LEU A 619 1.82 -8.54 20.56
CA LEU A 619 1.81 -8.34 22.02
C LEU A 619 1.90 -9.72 22.71
N GLU A 620 3.03 -10.40 22.58
CA GLU A 620 3.34 -11.66 23.22
C GLU A 620 3.98 -11.40 24.55
N GLN A 621 3.53 -12.20 25.52
CA GLN A 621 4.13 -12.25 26.83
C GLN A 621 5.45 -13.00 26.65
N HIS A 622 6.58 -12.36 26.95
CA HIS A 622 7.65 -13.10 27.61
C HIS A 622 7.15 -13.33 29.04
N ALA A 623 6.36 -14.38 29.21
CA ALA A 623 6.04 -14.99 30.51
C ALA A 623 6.74 -16.34 30.55
#